data_AF-A0A8T1V874-F1
#
_entry.id   AF-A0A8T1V874-F1
#
_cell.length_a   1.000
_cell.length_b   1.000
_cell.length_c   1.000
_cell.angle_alpha   90.00
_cell.angle_beta   90.00
_cell.angle_gamma   90.00
#
_symmetry.space_group_name_H-M   'P 1'
#
loop_
_entity.id
_entity.type
_entity.pdbx_description
1 polymer ?
#
loop_
_entity_poly.entity_id
_entity_poly.type
_entity_poly.pdbx_seq_one_letter_code
_entity_poly.pdbx_strand_id
1 'polypeptide(L)'
;MKQIGVLLMTPEEALVEAATTGQLDWIDRLLDDLGWVVPHELATETLVAAAANNHLEVVEVLVAEKAAEAAAENRHLDVVRCLVTRVMNPKWYLSAAWIYLAIRPVLGGAAGNGHLRVVEFMVEHARQNDYARMYSRDKALEKAFSGGNQEMVEFLSHLDCFGWDVNSAFEAAIRCDDSNLAEIIYNAYPRIEKGGD
;
A
#
# COMPACT_ATOMS: atom_id res chain seq x y z
N MET A 1 -11.09 34.06 2.89
CA MET A 1 -12.00 33.37 1.94
C MET A 1 -11.65 31.89 1.69
N LYS A 2 -10.39 31.43 1.83
CA LYS A 2 -10.00 30.01 1.60
C LYS A 2 -10.79 28.97 2.42
N GLN A 3 -11.25 29.28 3.64
CA GLN A 3 -11.91 28.28 4.50
C GLN A 3 -13.37 27.94 4.15
N ILE A 4 -14.11 28.80 3.45
CA ILE A 4 -15.54 28.55 3.15
C ILE A 4 -15.68 27.62 1.93
N GLY A 5 -14.76 27.72 0.95
CA GLY A 5 -14.72 26.81 -0.21
C GLY A 5 -14.33 25.38 0.19
N VAL A 6 -13.38 25.23 1.12
CA VAL A 6 -12.93 23.92 1.62
C VAL A 6 -14.05 23.14 2.33
N LEU A 7 -15.01 23.82 2.98
CA LEU A 7 -16.15 23.19 3.65
C LEU A 7 -17.24 22.66 2.68
N LEU A 8 -17.15 23.01 1.40
CA LEU A 8 -18.11 22.60 0.36
C LEU A 8 -17.52 21.60 -0.64
N MET A 9 -16.21 21.33 -0.57
CA MET A 9 -15.54 20.37 -1.44
C MET A 9 -15.85 18.94 -1.00
N THR A 10 -16.06 18.07 -1.99
CA THR A 10 -15.95 16.62 -1.79
C THR A 10 -14.50 16.24 -1.45
N PRO A 11 -14.25 15.12 -0.77
CA PRO A 11 -12.90 14.63 -0.49
C PRO A 11 -12.02 14.53 -1.75
N GLU A 12 -12.62 14.12 -2.88
CA GLU A 12 -11.96 14.00 -4.17
C GLU A 12 -11.54 15.38 -4.73
N GLU A 13 -12.45 16.36 -4.72
CA GLU A 13 -12.14 17.74 -5.12
C GLU A 13 -11.08 18.37 -4.22
N ALA A 14 -11.16 18.11 -2.91
CA ALA A 14 -10.17 18.59 -1.96
C ALA A 14 -8.78 17.99 -2.23
N LEU A 15 -8.70 16.72 -2.66
CA LEU A 15 -7.44 16.07 -2.98
C LEU A 15 -6.79 16.69 -4.23
N VAL A 16 -7.59 16.98 -5.25
CA VAL A 16 -7.14 17.67 -6.47
C VAL A 16 -6.72 19.11 -6.16
N GLU A 17 -7.44 19.84 -5.31
CA GLU A 17 -7.07 21.19 -4.87
C GLU A 17 -5.77 21.17 -4.04
N ALA A 18 -5.61 20.19 -3.15
CA ALA A 18 -4.40 20.04 -2.36
C ALA A 18 -3.17 19.78 -3.26
N ALA A 19 -3.32 18.95 -4.29
CA ALA A 19 -2.29 18.74 -5.31
C ALA A 19 -2.05 19.96 -6.20
N THR A 20 -3.10 20.68 -6.59
CA THR A 20 -3.02 21.96 -7.31
C THR A 20 -2.24 23.01 -6.52
N THR A 21 -2.34 22.98 -5.20
CA THR A 21 -1.70 23.93 -4.29
C THR A 21 -0.39 23.42 -3.69
N GLY A 22 0.03 22.19 -4.00
CA GLY A 22 1.28 21.59 -3.52
C GLY A 22 1.29 21.32 -2.02
N GLN A 23 0.12 21.24 -1.38
CA GLN A 23 0.00 21.10 0.08
C GLN A 23 0.08 19.63 0.47
N LEU A 24 1.29 19.08 0.57
CA LEU A 24 1.55 17.68 0.96
C LEU A 24 0.87 17.29 2.27
N ASP A 25 0.96 18.12 3.31
CA ASP A 25 0.29 17.87 4.60
C ASP A 25 -1.24 17.80 4.49
N TRP A 26 -1.82 18.48 3.49
CA TRP A 26 -3.26 18.44 3.25
C TRP A 26 -3.64 17.20 2.45
N ILE A 27 -2.84 16.84 1.43
CA ILE A 27 -2.97 15.57 0.73
C ILE A 27 -2.94 14.41 1.74
N ASP A 28 -2.00 14.43 2.68
CA ASP A 28 -1.89 13.39 3.72
C ASP A 28 -3.15 13.22 4.54
N ARG A 29 -3.71 14.32 5.06
CA ARG A 29 -4.95 14.27 5.84
C ARG A 29 -6.12 13.75 5.02
N LEU A 30 -6.23 14.16 3.76
CA LEU A 30 -7.30 13.71 2.88
C LEU A 30 -7.18 12.23 2.52
N LEU A 31 -5.96 11.73 2.32
CA LEU A 31 -5.72 10.33 2.05
C LEU A 31 -5.99 9.45 3.29
N ASP A 32 -5.69 9.94 4.49
CA ASP A 32 -6.11 9.30 5.75
C ASP A 32 -7.65 9.19 5.85
N ASP A 33 -8.37 10.28 5.55
CA ASP A 33 -9.84 10.30 5.56
C ASP A 33 -10.44 9.35 4.51
N LEU A 34 -9.75 9.18 3.37
CA LEU A 34 -10.13 8.27 2.29
C LEU A 34 -9.68 6.82 2.52
N GLY A 35 -9.02 6.52 3.64
CA GLY A 35 -8.48 5.20 3.93
C GLY A 35 -7.46 4.71 2.90
N TRP A 36 -6.77 5.64 2.25
CA TRP A 36 -5.74 5.38 1.23
C TRP A 36 -6.25 4.63 -0.01
N VAL A 37 -7.56 4.63 -0.26
CA VAL A 37 -8.17 4.05 -1.46
C VAL A 37 -8.50 5.17 -2.45
N VAL A 38 -7.62 5.39 -3.43
CA VAL A 38 -7.78 6.43 -4.45
C VAL A 38 -8.14 5.79 -5.79
N PRO A 39 -9.30 6.11 -6.40
CA PRO A 39 -9.63 5.65 -7.75
C PRO A 39 -8.55 6.04 -8.76
N HIS A 40 -8.29 5.19 -9.76
CA HIS A 40 -7.26 5.44 -10.78
C HIS A 40 -7.44 6.78 -11.50
N GLU A 41 -8.68 7.13 -11.83
CA GLU A 41 -9.02 8.40 -12.49
C GLU A 41 -8.65 9.59 -11.60
N LEU A 42 -9.02 9.54 -10.31
CA LEU A 42 -8.68 10.57 -9.33
C LEU A 42 -7.16 10.69 -9.17
N ALA A 43 -6.43 9.58 -9.00
CA ALA A 43 -4.98 9.61 -8.88
C ALA A 43 -4.28 10.21 -10.11
N THR A 44 -4.85 9.99 -11.30
CA THR A 44 -4.37 10.60 -12.55
C THR A 44 -4.63 12.10 -12.56
N GLU A 45 -5.83 12.53 -12.16
CA GLU A 45 -6.21 13.94 -12.06
C GLU A 45 -5.34 14.68 -11.03
N THR A 46 -5.12 14.10 -9.84
CA THR A 46 -4.25 14.62 -8.79
C THR A 46 -2.82 14.80 -9.30
N LEU A 47 -2.29 13.84 -10.07
CA LEU A 47 -0.97 13.92 -10.69
C LEU A 47 -0.90 15.03 -11.76
N VAL A 48 -1.90 15.12 -12.63
CA VAL A 48 -1.97 16.17 -13.67
C VAL A 48 -2.05 17.55 -13.04
N ALA A 49 -2.86 17.71 -11.98
CA ALA A 49 -2.98 18.96 -11.23
C ALA A 49 -1.65 19.39 -10.59
N ALA A 50 -0.94 18.46 -9.93
CA ALA A 50 0.38 18.74 -9.37
C ALA A 50 1.40 19.12 -10.45
N ALA A 51 1.42 18.40 -11.57
CA ALA A 51 2.35 18.66 -12.67
C ALA A 51 2.07 19.99 -13.37
N ALA A 52 0.80 20.30 -13.64
CA ALA A 52 0.39 21.57 -14.25
C ALA A 52 0.77 22.79 -13.40
N ASN A 53 0.88 22.60 -12.08
CA ASN A 53 1.23 23.64 -11.12
C ASN A 53 2.69 23.55 -10.61
N ASN A 54 3.53 22.74 -11.25
CA ASN A 54 4.97 22.60 -10.95
C ASN A 54 5.28 22.15 -9.51
N HIS A 55 4.41 21.34 -8.90
CA HIS A 55 4.64 20.74 -7.60
C HIS A 55 5.43 19.44 -7.75
N LEU A 56 6.72 19.59 -8.06
CA LEU A 56 7.62 18.48 -8.37
C LEU A 56 7.61 17.37 -7.30
N GLU A 57 7.57 17.74 -6.03
CA GLU A 57 7.60 16.79 -4.92
C GLU A 57 6.36 15.88 -4.91
N VAL A 58 5.16 16.43 -5.12
CA VAL A 58 3.91 15.66 -5.25
C VAL A 58 3.97 14.74 -6.48
N VAL A 59 4.51 15.23 -7.60
CA VAL A 59 4.67 14.46 -8.84
C VAL A 59 5.63 13.29 -8.66
N GLU A 60 6.79 13.52 -8.05
CA GLU A 60 7.80 12.48 -7.84
C GLU A 60 7.25 11.33 -6.99
N VAL A 61 6.47 11.63 -5.95
CA VAL A 61 5.89 10.60 -5.08
C VAL A 61 4.79 9.81 -5.80
N LEU A 62 3.83 10.49 -6.44
CA LEU A 62 2.72 9.83 -7.15
C LEU A 62 3.20 8.98 -8.34
N VAL A 63 4.20 9.44 -9.09
CA VAL A 63 4.75 8.67 -10.22
C VAL A 63 5.52 7.45 -9.74
N ALA A 64 6.32 7.60 -8.69
CA ALA A 64 7.13 6.50 -8.18
C ALA A 64 6.27 5.39 -7.57
N GLU A 65 5.15 5.74 -6.92
CA GLU A 65 4.17 4.79 -6.42
C GLU A 65 3.54 3.96 -7.55
N LYS A 66 2.86 4.61 -8.51
CA LYS A 66 2.23 3.93 -9.66
C LYS A 66 3.20 3.08 -10.46
N ALA A 67 4.42 3.57 -10.68
CA ALA A 67 5.44 2.83 -11.41
C ALA A 67 5.94 1.60 -10.63
N ALA A 68 6.04 1.71 -9.30
CA ALA A 68 6.43 0.58 -8.46
C ALA A 68 5.34 -0.49 -8.41
N GLU A 69 4.07 -0.10 -8.34
CA GLU A 69 2.93 -1.02 -8.37
C GLU A 69 2.93 -1.82 -9.69
N ALA A 70 2.96 -1.13 -10.83
CA ALA A 70 2.98 -1.78 -12.14
C ALA A 70 4.21 -2.71 -12.31
N ALA A 71 5.38 -2.29 -11.82
CA ALA A 71 6.58 -3.12 -11.85
C ALA A 71 6.43 -4.39 -10.98
N ALA A 72 5.77 -4.27 -9.84
CA ALA A 72 5.51 -5.39 -8.94
C ALA A 72 4.56 -6.41 -9.56
N GLU A 73 3.45 -5.96 -10.14
CA GLU A 73 2.50 -6.83 -10.87
C GLU A 73 3.15 -7.58 -12.04
N ASN A 74 4.19 -6.98 -12.65
CA ASN A 74 4.89 -7.54 -13.81
C ASN A 74 6.23 -8.21 -13.47
N ARG A 75 6.50 -8.49 -12.18
CA ARG A 75 7.70 -9.23 -11.71
C ARG A 75 9.03 -8.52 -12.00
N HIS A 76 9.04 -7.21 -12.14
CA HIS A 76 10.23 -6.42 -12.45
C HIS A 76 10.96 -5.99 -11.17
N LEU A 77 11.56 -6.95 -10.46
CA LEU A 77 12.21 -6.74 -9.15
C LEU A 77 13.24 -5.60 -9.14
N ASP A 78 14.06 -5.46 -10.17
CA ASP A 78 15.11 -4.43 -10.20
C ASP A 78 14.52 -3.02 -10.26
N VAL A 79 13.39 -2.87 -10.95
CA VAL A 79 12.63 -1.60 -11.01
C VAL A 79 11.97 -1.33 -9.66
N VAL A 80 11.33 -2.34 -9.05
CA VAL A 80 10.75 -2.20 -7.70
C VAL A 80 11.80 -1.78 -6.69
N ARG A 81 12.98 -2.41 -6.70
CA ARG A 81 14.09 -2.05 -5.80
C ARG A 81 14.51 -0.59 -5.98
N CYS A 82 14.68 -0.15 -7.22
CA CYS A 82 15.08 1.24 -7.51
C CYS A 82 14.03 2.24 -7.01
N LEU A 83 12.75 1.99 -7.30
CA LEU A 83 11.66 2.91 -6.97
C LEU A 83 11.35 2.92 -5.47
N VAL A 84 11.19 1.76 -4.83
CA VAL A 84 10.91 1.65 -3.39
C VAL A 84 12.02 2.29 -2.57
N THR A 85 13.29 2.02 -2.88
CA THR A 85 14.41 2.64 -2.16
C THR A 85 14.46 4.16 -2.38
N ARG A 86 14.01 4.67 -3.53
CA ARG A 86 13.94 6.12 -3.79
C ARG A 86 12.81 6.79 -3.02
N VAL A 87 11.62 6.19 -2.98
CA VAL A 87 10.45 6.72 -2.24
C VAL A 87 10.69 6.61 -0.73
N MET A 88 11.32 5.54 -0.26
CA MET A 88 11.62 5.30 1.15
C MET A 88 12.88 6.00 1.66
N ASN A 89 13.42 6.93 0.89
CA ASN A 89 14.69 7.49 1.26
C ASN A 89 14.51 8.53 2.39
N PRO A 90 15.29 8.44 3.49
CA PRO A 90 15.10 9.28 4.67
C PRO A 90 15.21 10.79 4.42
N LYS A 91 15.89 11.26 3.37
CA LYS A 91 15.90 12.71 3.05
C LYS A 91 14.51 13.24 2.67
N TRP A 92 13.59 12.36 2.29
CA TRP A 92 12.24 12.68 1.86
C TRP A 92 11.22 12.52 2.97
N TYR A 93 11.62 12.03 4.17
CA TYR A 93 10.80 11.70 5.35
C TYR A 93 9.31 11.77 5.06
N LEU A 94 8.88 10.87 4.18
CA LEU A 94 7.50 10.79 3.80
C LEU A 94 6.74 10.39 5.06
N SER A 95 5.61 11.06 5.31
CA SER A 95 4.74 10.70 6.42
C SER A 95 4.38 9.21 6.33
N ALA A 96 4.04 8.58 7.47
CA ALA A 96 3.63 7.17 7.48
C ALA A 96 2.52 6.90 6.44
N ALA A 97 1.65 7.88 6.29
CA ALA A 97 0.67 8.08 5.24
C ALA A 97 1.20 7.77 3.80
N TRP A 98 2.17 8.53 3.30
CA TRP A 98 2.77 8.29 1.98
C TRP A 98 3.46 6.92 1.82
N ILE A 99 4.03 6.38 2.90
CA ILE A 99 4.59 5.02 2.92
C ILE A 99 3.48 4.00 2.63
N TYR A 100 2.28 4.18 3.19
CA TYR A 100 1.12 3.33 2.91
C TYR A 100 0.71 3.38 1.44
N LEU A 101 0.62 4.58 0.84
CA LEU A 101 0.29 4.73 -0.58
C LEU A 101 1.32 4.03 -1.47
N ALA A 102 2.60 4.21 -1.17
CA ALA A 102 3.69 3.76 -2.02
C ALA A 102 3.91 2.24 -2.00
N ILE A 103 3.67 1.58 -0.87
CA ILE A 103 4.21 0.24 -0.59
C ILE A 103 3.12 -0.83 -0.57
N ARG A 104 1.91 -0.49 -0.10
CA ARG A 104 0.83 -1.47 -0.04
C ARG A 104 0.37 -1.95 -1.42
N PRO A 105 0.19 -1.08 -2.42
CA PRO A 105 -0.20 -1.53 -3.76
C PRO A 105 0.87 -2.43 -4.38
N VAL A 106 2.15 -2.08 -4.19
CA VAL A 106 3.32 -2.89 -4.60
C VAL A 106 3.28 -4.27 -3.97
N LEU A 107 3.07 -4.35 -2.65
CA LEU A 107 3.00 -5.62 -1.93
C LEU A 107 1.78 -6.45 -2.35
N GLY A 108 0.59 -5.83 -2.40
CA GLY A 108 -0.66 -6.48 -2.76
C GLY A 108 -0.66 -7.00 -4.20
N GLY A 109 -0.17 -6.20 -5.14
CA GLY A 109 -0.01 -6.57 -6.55
C GLY A 109 0.99 -7.70 -6.74
N ALA A 110 2.15 -7.66 -6.07
CA ALA A 110 3.11 -8.77 -6.09
C ALA A 110 2.55 -10.05 -5.46
N ALA A 111 1.89 -9.95 -4.31
CA ALA A 111 1.31 -11.08 -3.59
C ALA A 111 0.21 -11.75 -4.40
N GLY A 112 -0.73 -10.96 -4.94
CA GLY A 112 -1.83 -11.46 -5.77
C GLY A 112 -1.38 -12.12 -7.07
N ASN A 113 -0.26 -11.68 -7.65
CA ASN A 113 0.30 -12.29 -8.85
C ASN A 113 1.35 -13.39 -8.56
N GLY A 114 1.62 -13.70 -7.30
CA GLY A 114 2.53 -14.80 -6.92
C GLY A 114 4.02 -14.46 -7.08
N HIS A 115 4.38 -13.19 -7.13
CA HIS A 115 5.76 -12.75 -7.35
C HIS A 115 6.58 -12.75 -6.04
N LEU A 116 6.88 -13.95 -5.54
CA LEU A 116 7.53 -14.18 -4.24
C LEU A 116 8.80 -13.34 -4.02
N ARG A 117 9.67 -13.25 -5.03
CA ARG A 117 10.92 -12.47 -4.91
C ARG A 117 10.72 -10.98 -4.69
N VAL A 118 9.61 -10.41 -5.17
CA VAL A 118 9.27 -9.00 -4.93
C VAL A 118 8.78 -8.84 -3.50
N VAL A 119 7.93 -9.75 -3.03
CA VAL A 119 7.41 -9.76 -1.66
C VAL A 119 8.54 -9.96 -0.63
N GLU A 120 9.45 -10.91 -0.87
CA GLU A 120 10.64 -11.13 -0.03
C GLU A 120 11.49 -9.87 0.10
N PHE A 121 11.75 -9.18 -1.02
CA PHE A 121 12.47 -7.91 -1.01
C PHE A 121 11.75 -6.84 -0.18
N MET A 122 10.44 -6.70 -0.35
CA MET A 122 9.63 -5.71 0.36
C MET A 122 9.60 -5.94 1.87
N VAL A 123 9.46 -7.20 2.28
CA VAL A 123 9.51 -7.64 3.69
C VAL A 123 10.87 -7.36 4.31
N GLU A 124 11.94 -7.74 3.61
CA GLU A 124 13.31 -7.55 4.10
C GLU A 124 13.70 -6.08 4.16
N HIS A 125 13.37 -5.30 3.13
CA HIS A 125 13.63 -3.87 3.09
C HIS A 125 12.90 -3.15 4.23
N ALA A 126 11.67 -3.55 4.55
CA ALA A 126 10.92 -2.97 5.67
C ALA A 126 11.48 -3.32 7.04
N ARG A 127 12.00 -4.53 7.23
CA ARG A 127 12.71 -4.93 8.45
C ARG A 127 14.00 -4.12 8.63
N GLN A 128 14.78 -3.98 7.56
CA GLN A 128 16.07 -3.28 7.58
C GLN A 128 15.92 -1.78 7.86
N ASN A 129 14.79 -1.18 7.48
CA ASN A 129 14.52 0.25 7.61
C ASN A 129 13.46 0.56 8.69
N ASP A 130 13.14 -0.40 9.56
CA ASP A 130 12.27 -0.23 10.75
C ASP A 130 10.86 0.33 10.45
N TYR A 131 10.25 -0.14 9.36
CA TYR A 131 8.88 0.25 9.00
C TYR A 131 7.93 -0.94 8.79
N ALA A 132 8.28 -2.16 9.27
CA ALA A 132 7.42 -3.34 9.16
C ALA A 132 5.99 -3.13 9.74
N ARG A 133 5.86 -2.32 10.80
CA ARG A 133 4.57 -1.93 11.39
C ARG A 133 3.64 -1.19 10.41
N MET A 134 4.16 -0.62 9.33
CA MET A 134 3.38 0.06 8.29
C MET A 134 2.64 -0.93 7.37
N TYR A 135 2.77 -2.23 7.58
CA TYR A 135 1.91 -3.24 6.93
C TYR A 135 0.73 -3.68 7.82
N SER A 136 0.43 -2.95 8.90
CA SER A 136 -0.69 -3.28 9.79
C SER A 136 -2.05 -3.21 9.07
N ARG A 137 -2.84 -4.28 9.13
CA ARG A 137 -4.08 -4.51 8.40
C ARG A 137 -3.91 -4.53 6.87
N ASP A 138 -2.73 -4.90 6.38
CA ASP A 138 -2.52 -5.07 4.93
C ASP A 138 -3.19 -6.36 4.41
N LYS A 139 -3.75 -6.29 3.20
CA LYS A 139 -4.52 -7.37 2.57
C LYS A 139 -3.67 -8.32 1.71
N ALA A 140 -2.34 -8.24 1.76
CA ALA A 140 -1.44 -9.08 0.99
C ALA A 140 -1.77 -10.59 1.09
N LEU A 141 -2.18 -11.06 2.27
CA LEU A 141 -2.57 -12.46 2.48
C LEU A 141 -3.86 -12.82 1.71
N GLU A 142 -4.88 -11.97 1.76
CA GLU A 142 -6.12 -12.11 0.98
C GLU A 142 -5.86 -12.04 -0.52
N LYS A 143 -4.95 -11.17 -0.96
CA LYS A 143 -4.52 -11.07 -2.36
C LYS A 143 -3.79 -12.32 -2.81
N ALA A 144 -2.82 -12.80 -2.04
CA ALA A 144 -2.08 -14.04 -2.32
C ALA A 144 -3.02 -15.24 -2.49
N PHE A 145 -4.02 -15.35 -1.60
CA PHE A 145 -5.05 -16.37 -1.72
C PHE A 145 -5.93 -16.20 -2.96
N SER A 146 -6.43 -14.98 -3.20
CA SER A 146 -7.26 -14.70 -4.38
C SER A 146 -6.52 -14.95 -5.69
N GLY A 147 -5.19 -14.83 -5.68
CA GLY A 147 -4.30 -15.19 -6.78
C GLY A 147 -4.03 -16.69 -6.93
N GLY A 148 -4.49 -17.53 -6.01
CA GLY A 148 -4.26 -18.98 -6.01
C GLY A 148 -2.82 -19.40 -5.68
N ASN A 149 -2.03 -18.52 -5.04
CA ASN A 149 -0.61 -18.74 -4.81
C ASN A 149 -0.35 -19.32 -3.42
N GLN A 150 -0.44 -20.65 -3.28
CA GLN A 150 -0.28 -21.34 -1.99
C GLN A 150 1.09 -21.10 -1.34
N GLU A 151 2.18 -21.13 -2.12
CA GLU A 151 3.53 -20.84 -1.62
C GLU A 151 3.64 -19.43 -1.02
N MET A 152 2.97 -18.45 -1.63
CA MET A 152 2.91 -17.08 -1.12
C MET A 152 2.11 -16.98 0.17
N VAL A 153 0.96 -17.67 0.24
CA VAL A 153 0.13 -17.72 1.46
C VAL A 153 0.92 -18.33 2.61
N GLU A 154 1.57 -19.48 2.38
CA GLU A 154 2.42 -20.12 3.37
C GLU A 154 3.55 -19.19 3.81
N PHE A 155 4.24 -18.53 2.87
CA PHE A 155 5.29 -17.56 3.18
C PHE A 155 4.78 -16.42 4.08
N LEU A 156 3.68 -15.77 3.69
CA LEU A 156 3.11 -14.62 4.42
C LEU A 156 2.58 -15.02 5.81
N SER A 157 1.97 -16.21 5.94
CA SER A 157 1.45 -16.73 7.22
C SER A 157 2.53 -17.03 8.26
N HIS A 158 3.80 -17.19 7.85
CA HIS A 158 4.93 -17.38 8.75
C HIS A 158 5.61 -16.06 9.18
N LEU A 159 5.12 -14.91 8.71
CA LEU A 159 5.70 -13.60 9.05
C LEU A 159 5.05 -13.02 10.30
N ASP A 160 5.59 -13.35 11.47
CA ASP A 160 5.05 -12.95 12.80
C ASP A 160 5.18 -11.44 13.12
N CYS A 161 5.93 -10.67 12.32
CA CYS A 161 6.21 -9.25 12.55
C CYS A 161 5.37 -8.30 11.68
N PHE A 162 4.40 -8.83 10.95
CA PHE A 162 3.53 -8.06 10.06
C PHE A 162 2.08 -8.29 10.49
N GLY A 163 1.35 -7.21 10.74
CA GLY A 163 -0.05 -7.29 11.16
C GLY A 163 -0.99 -7.51 9.99
N TRP A 164 -0.94 -8.65 9.29
CA TRP A 164 -1.83 -8.92 8.14
C TRP A 164 -3.31 -8.85 8.51
N ASP A 165 -4.16 -8.43 7.57
CA ASP A 165 -5.63 -8.52 7.70
C ASP A 165 -6.09 -9.97 7.51
N VAL A 166 -5.92 -10.77 8.56
CA VAL A 166 -6.33 -12.18 8.61
C VAL A 166 -7.83 -12.37 8.54
N ASN A 167 -8.63 -11.37 8.94
CA ASN A 167 -10.09 -11.46 8.88
C ASN A 167 -10.57 -11.43 7.44
N SER A 168 -10.06 -10.49 6.63
CA SER A 168 -10.36 -10.46 5.20
C SER A 168 -9.93 -11.77 4.50
N ALA A 169 -8.77 -12.32 4.86
CA ALA A 169 -8.30 -13.59 4.31
C ALA A 169 -9.16 -14.79 4.75
N PHE A 170 -9.61 -14.81 6.01
CA PHE A 170 -10.46 -15.87 6.54
C PHE A 170 -11.85 -15.83 5.90
N GLU A 171 -12.46 -14.65 5.79
CA GLU A 171 -13.73 -14.46 5.08
C GLU A 171 -13.64 -14.92 3.62
N ALA A 172 -12.49 -14.66 2.96
CA ALA A 172 -12.23 -15.15 1.61
C ALA A 172 -12.16 -16.68 1.55
N ALA A 173 -11.48 -17.32 2.49
CA ALA A 173 -11.40 -18.79 2.57
C ALA A 173 -12.79 -19.42 2.74
N ILE A 174 -13.62 -18.88 3.65
CA ILE A 174 -14.99 -19.36 3.87
C ILE A 174 -15.87 -19.21 2.61
N ARG A 175 -15.78 -18.07 1.94
CA ARG A 175 -16.53 -17.82 0.68
C ARG A 175 -16.15 -18.80 -0.43
N CYS A 176 -14.92 -19.30 -0.43
CA CYS A 176 -14.41 -20.26 -1.40
C CYS A 176 -14.52 -21.73 -0.95
N ASP A 177 -15.08 -22.00 0.23
CA ASP A 177 -15.14 -23.34 0.86
C ASP A 177 -13.75 -24.01 1.02
N ASP A 178 -12.70 -23.20 1.19
CA ASP A 178 -11.32 -23.68 1.35
C ASP A 178 -11.00 -23.91 2.84
N SER A 179 -11.33 -25.11 3.31
CA SER A 179 -11.12 -25.52 4.70
C SER A 179 -9.65 -25.58 5.10
N ASN A 180 -8.75 -25.88 4.16
CA ASN A 180 -7.32 -25.96 4.44
C ASN A 180 -6.74 -24.57 4.68
N LEU A 181 -7.10 -23.60 3.83
CA LEU A 181 -6.69 -22.22 4.07
C LEU A 181 -7.28 -21.66 5.38
N ALA A 182 -8.56 -21.92 5.64
CA ALA A 182 -9.19 -21.48 6.88
C ALA A 182 -8.44 -22.01 8.12
N GLU A 183 -7.96 -23.26 8.07
CA GLU A 183 -7.12 -23.86 9.12
C GLU A 183 -5.74 -23.20 9.22
N ILE A 184 -5.06 -22.94 8.10
CA ILE A 184 -3.78 -22.21 8.07
C ILE A 184 -3.92 -20.83 8.73
N ILE A 185 -4.94 -20.07 8.34
CA ILE A 185 -5.21 -18.73 8.88
C ILE A 185 -5.55 -18.80 10.37
N TYR A 186 -6.41 -19.74 10.76
CA TYR A 186 -6.79 -19.94 12.16
C TYR A 186 -5.58 -20.27 13.05
N ASN A 187 -4.68 -21.14 12.58
CA ASN A 187 -3.47 -21.52 13.31
C ASN A 187 -2.43 -20.38 13.37
N ALA A 188 -2.40 -19.51 12.37
CA ALA A 188 -1.54 -18.33 12.35
C ALA A 188 -2.09 -17.17 13.20
N TYR A 189 -3.39 -17.15 13.49
CA TYR A 189 -4.10 -16.08 14.20
C TYR A 189 -3.40 -15.62 15.51
N PRO A 190 -3.00 -16.52 16.45
CA PRO A 190 -2.40 -16.10 17.71
C PRO A 190 -1.00 -15.46 17.59
N ARG A 191 -0.33 -15.65 16.45
CA ARG A 191 1.00 -15.07 16.16
C ARG A 191 0.87 -13.70 15.52
N ILE A 192 -0.06 -13.58 14.57
CA ILE A 192 -0.30 -12.35 13.82
C ILE A 192 -0.97 -11.28 14.69
N GLU A 193 -1.87 -11.65 15.61
CA GLU A 193 -2.50 -10.69 16.54
C GLU A 193 -1.49 -10.08 17.54
N LYS A 194 -0.48 -10.86 17.97
CA LYS A 194 0.56 -10.40 18.92
C LYS A 194 1.64 -9.54 18.28
N GLY A 195 1.78 -9.57 16.95
CA GLY A 195 2.73 -8.74 16.20
C GLY A 195 2.25 -7.31 15.96
N GLY A 196 1.05 -6.96 16.43
CA GLY A 196 0.42 -5.64 16.25
C GLY A 196 0.55 -4.66 17.42
N ASP A 197 1.17 -5.06 18.54
CA ASP A 197 1.38 -4.25 19.75
C ASP A 197 2.74 -3.52 19.75
#